data_AF-A0A6P5YDJ8-F1
#
_entry.id   AF-A0A6P5YDJ8-F1
#
_cell.length_a   1.000
_cell.length_b   1.000
_cell.length_c   1.000
_cell.angle_alpha   90.00
_cell.angle_beta   90.00
_cell.angle_gamma   90.00
#
_symmetry.space_group_name_H-M   'P 1'
#
loop_
_entity.id
_entity.type
_entity.pdbx_description
1 polymer ?
#
loop_
_entity_poly.entity_id
_entity_poly.type
_entity_poly.pdbx_seq_one_letter_code
_entity_poly.pdbx_strand_id
1 'polypeptide(L)'
;MNNVHLLDLVEIVIESLRSIQACPRSISERIVHKFATMNKKPSDIRHNPYHELEAAYVAQICLTWEALNWNYKNFERKRAARKDFDCPAIIAQQFQQFQVLLQRYIENEPYEQGRRPEVYARMRLLAPKLLLVPEYRDFEDNQRDEGFGSRISADSFLVIMEDGIQTFMNFLKADKEKPYQIIKAFFGRKRRGSVDPSLVQLMKKVNVKKKTKLNDLRRAHKCIRKRKLKVVKEMEILMGLVDLKVVSRVLRISDLSEEQLHWCEEKMSKVRILEGELQRDSSPLFFPVH
;
A
#
# COMPACT_ATOMS: atom_id res chain seq x y z
N MET A 1 -2.34 11.27 -11.56
CA MET A 1 -2.96 9.94 -11.40
C MET A 1 -4.47 10.14 -11.45
N ASN A 2 -5.24 9.29 -12.13
CA ASN A 2 -6.66 9.55 -12.39
C ASN A 2 -7.47 9.67 -11.09
N ASN A 3 -8.03 10.85 -10.81
CA ASN A 3 -8.89 11.11 -9.65
C ASN A 3 -10.15 10.22 -9.61
N VAL A 4 -10.58 9.70 -10.78
CA VAL A 4 -11.77 8.84 -10.93
C VAL A 4 -11.63 7.55 -10.11
N HIS A 5 -10.56 6.78 -10.29
CA HIS A 5 -10.33 5.55 -9.53
C HIS A 5 -10.19 5.75 -8.01
N LEU A 6 -9.79 6.96 -7.60
CA LEU A 6 -9.63 7.30 -6.19
C LEU A 6 -10.99 7.58 -5.52
N LEU A 7 -11.89 8.24 -6.24
CA LEU A 7 -13.27 8.51 -5.81
C LEU A 7 -14.05 7.19 -5.70
N ASP A 8 -13.93 6.32 -6.70
CA ASP A 8 -14.58 5.00 -6.71
C ASP A 8 -14.16 4.17 -5.48
N LEU A 9 -12.87 4.16 -5.14
CA LEU A 9 -12.36 3.46 -3.95
C LEU A 9 -12.83 4.08 -2.63
N VAL A 10 -13.05 5.39 -2.59
CA VAL A 10 -13.60 6.06 -1.39
C VAL A 10 -15.07 5.69 -1.20
N GLU A 11 -15.86 5.70 -2.28
CA GLU A 11 -17.28 5.31 -2.23
C GLU A 11 -17.43 3.84 -1.81
N ILE A 12 -16.66 2.92 -2.40
CA ILE A 12 -16.67 1.49 -2.01
C ILE A 12 -16.34 1.32 -0.53
N VAL A 13 -15.34 2.04 -0.01
CA VAL A 13 -14.97 1.98 1.42
C VAL A 13 -16.11 2.46 2.31
N ILE A 14 -16.80 3.54 1.93
CA ILE A 14 -17.91 4.11 2.70
C ILE A 14 -19.12 3.17 2.70
N GLU A 15 -19.52 2.67 1.52
CA GLU A 15 -20.67 1.77 1.38
C GLU A 15 -20.44 0.43 2.07
N SER A 16 -19.26 -0.18 1.86
CA SER A 16 -18.89 -1.43 2.52
C SER A 16 -18.85 -1.27 4.03
N LEU A 17 -18.30 -0.16 4.54
CA LEU A 17 -18.28 0.11 5.97
C LEU A 17 -19.70 0.21 6.52
N ARG A 18 -20.60 1.01 5.90
CA ARG A 18 -22.00 1.14 6.33
C ARG A 18 -22.70 -0.22 6.40
N SER A 19 -22.50 -1.07 5.37
CA SER A 19 -23.04 -2.43 5.33
C SER A 19 -22.51 -3.31 6.48
N ILE A 20 -21.21 -3.23 6.80
CA ILE A 20 -20.62 -3.91 7.97
C ILE A 20 -21.17 -3.35 9.29
N GLN A 21 -21.43 -2.04 9.38
CA GLN A 21 -22.00 -1.44 10.60
C GLN A 21 -23.45 -1.86 10.84
N ALA A 22 -24.20 -2.13 9.77
CA ALA A 22 -25.56 -2.67 9.84
C ALA A 22 -25.59 -4.17 10.21
N CYS A 23 -24.46 -4.87 10.19
CA CYS A 23 -24.38 -6.27 10.59
C CYS A 23 -24.38 -6.44 12.13
N PRO A 24 -25.00 -7.51 12.64
CA PRO A 24 -25.12 -7.79 14.07
C PRO A 24 -23.75 -7.93 14.75
N ARG A 25 -23.49 -7.09 15.75
CA ARG A 25 -22.19 -6.98 16.46
C ARG A 25 -22.18 -7.74 17.78
N SER A 26 -23.32 -7.93 18.43
CA SER A 26 -23.44 -8.72 19.67
C SER A 26 -23.81 -10.18 19.43
N ILE A 27 -23.58 -11.05 20.42
CA ILE A 27 -23.97 -12.47 20.34
C ILE A 27 -25.49 -12.59 20.20
N SER A 28 -26.26 -11.78 20.92
CA SER A 28 -27.72 -11.76 20.83
C SER A 28 -28.19 -11.33 19.44
N GLU A 29 -27.62 -10.27 18.88
CA GLU A 29 -27.94 -9.82 17.51
C GLU A 29 -27.55 -10.86 16.46
N ARG A 30 -26.42 -11.56 16.64
CA ARG A 30 -25.99 -12.62 15.71
C ARG A 30 -26.92 -13.83 15.76
N ILE A 31 -27.42 -14.18 16.94
CA ILE A 31 -28.41 -15.24 17.11
C ILE A 31 -29.72 -14.83 16.42
N VAL A 32 -30.22 -13.62 16.68
CA VAL A 32 -31.45 -13.09 16.05
C VAL A 32 -31.32 -13.01 14.53
N HIS A 33 -30.21 -12.47 14.03
CA HIS A 33 -29.94 -12.40 12.59
C HIS A 33 -29.87 -13.80 11.96
N LYS A 34 -29.22 -14.77 12.63
CA LYS A 34 -29.15 -16.15 12.15
C LYS A 34 -30.55 -16.75 12.03
N PHE A 35 -31.43 -16.54 13.01
CA PHE A 35 -32.83 -16.96 12.93
C PHE A 35 -33.60 -16.22 11.82
N ALA A 36 -33.35 -14.92 11.64
CA ALA A 36 -33.99 -14.11 10.60
C ALA A 36 -33.54 -14.46 9.17
N THR A 37 -32.31 -14.91 8.98
CA THR A 37 -31.75 -15.24 7.64
C THR A 37 -31.76 -16.72 7.30
N MET A 38 -32.21 -17.59 8.22
CA MET A 38 -32.23 -19.06 8.03
C MET A 38 -33.06 -19.53 6.83
N ASN A 39 -34.01 -18.71 6.34
CA ASN A 39 -34.89 -19.04 5.22
C ASN A 39 -34.52 -18.35 3.88
N LYS A 40 -33.41 -17.60 3.81
CA LYS A 40 -33.00 -16.89 2.57
C LYS A 40 -32.12 -17.77 1.67
N LYS A 41 -32.33 -17.71 0.36
CA LYS A 41 -31.59 -18.50 -0.66
C LYS A 41 -30.10 -18.12 -0.70
N PRO A 42 -29.19 -19.05 -1.07
CA PRO A 42 -27.73 -18.84 -1.04
C PRO A 42 -27.20 -17.76 -1.98
N SER A 43 -27.98 -17.30 -2.95
CA SER A 43 -27.59 -16.27 -3.92
C SER A 43 -27.39 -14.88 -3.30
N ASP A 44 -28.08 -14.58 -2.19
CA ASP A 44 -27.94 -13.32 -1.43
C ASP A 44 -26.70 -13.29 -0.50
N ILE A 45 -25.98 -14.42 -0.37
CA ILE A 45 -24.82 -14.56 0.53
C ILE A 45 -23.50 -14.25 -0.21
N ARG A 46 -23.55 -13.87 -1.49
CA ARG A 46 -22.35 -13.64 -2.32
C ARG A 46 -21.63 -12.31 -2.08
N HIS A 47 -22.27 -11.29 -1.51
CA HIS A 47 -21.60 -10.05 -1.11
C HIS A 47 -21.30 -10.09 0.39
N ASN A 48 -20.10 -10.53 0.75
CA ASN A 48 -19.59 -10.27 2.08
C ASN A 48 -18.93 -8.88 2.03
N PRO A 49 -19.53 -7.84 2.62
CA PRO A 49 -19.04 -6.47 2.52
C PRO A 49 -17.63 -6.30 3.09
N TYR A 50 -17.16 -7.24 3.91
CA TYR A 50 -15.77 -7.27 4.36
C TYR A 50 -14.78 -7.58 3.24
N HIS A 51 -15.13 -8.45 2.27
CA HIS A 51 -14.24 -8.80 1.16
C HIS A 51 -14.05 -7.60 0.22
N GLU A 52 -15.11 -6.87 -0.10
CA GLU A 52 -15.04 -5.61 -0.84
C GLU A 52 -14.23 -4.55 -0.09
N LEU A 53 -14.46 -4.40 1.21
CA LEU A 53 -13.69 -3.45 2.02
C LEU A 53 -12.20 -3.81 2.06
N GLU A 54 -11.88 -5.10 2.19
CA GLU A 54 -10.50 -5.57 2.16
C GLU A 54 -9.86 -5.34 0.78
N ALA A 55 -10.58 -5.63 -0.31
CA ALA A 55 -10.11 -5.39 -1.66
C ALA A 55 -9.82 -3.89 -1.90
N ALA A 56 -10.74 -3.00 -1.52
CA ALA A 56 -10.57 -1.56 -1.66
C ALA A 56 -9.40 -1.02 -0.82
N TYR A 57 -9.23 -1.52 0.41
CA TYR A 57 -8.09 -1.20 1.25
C TYR A 57 -6.76 -1.63 0.61
N VAL A 58 -6.67 -2.84 0.07
CA VAL A 58 -5.44 -3.32 -0.57
C VAL A 58 -5.18 -2.59 -1.89
N ALA A 59 -6.19 -2.33 -2.69
CA ALA A 59 -6.06 -1.50 -3.89
C ALA A 59 -5.49 -0.11 -3.54
N GLN A 60 -5.98 0.52 -2.46
CA GLN A 60 -5.43 1.79 -1.99
C GLN A 60 -3.94 1.64 -1.60
N ILE A 61 -3.55 0.57 -0.90
CA ILE A 61 -2.13 0.32 -0.57
C ILE A 61 -1.28 0.25 -1.85
N CYS A 62 -1.71 -0.50 -2.85
CA CYS A 62 -1.01 -0.63 -4.11
C CYS A 62 -0.87 0.73 -4.81
N LEU A 63 -1.95 1.51 -4.90
CA LEU A 63 -1.94 2.85 -5.51
C LEU A 63 -1.04 3.82 -4.76
N THR A 64 -1.09 3.81 -3.43
CA THR A 64 -0.23 4.63 -2.56
C THR A 64 1.24 4.35 -2.87
N TRP A 65 1.57 3.07 -3.03
CA TRP A 65 2.93 2.68 -3.34
C TRP A 65 3.37 3.13 -4.72
N GLU A 66 2.57 2.89 -5.77
CA GLU A 66 2.92 3.32 -7.12
C GLU A 66 3.09 4.85 -7.19
N ALA A 67 2.24 5.60 -6.48
CA ALA A 67 2.35 7.06 -6.38
C ALA A 67 3.65 7.51 -5.70
N LEU A 68 4.00 6.93 -4.55
CA LEU A 68 5.26 7.24 -3.84
C LEU A 68 6.48 6.89 -4.70
N ASN A 69 6.51 5.69 -5.27
CA ASN A 69 7.59 5.22 -6.12
C ASN A 69 7.76 6.12 -7.36
N TRP A 70 6.66 6.48 -8.01
CA TRP A 70 6.70 7.37 -9.18
C TRP A 70 7.15 8.78 -8.81
N ASN A 71 6.59 9.39 -7.75
CA ASN A 71 6.97 10.74 -7.31
C ASN A 71 8.46 10.82 -6.99
N TYR A 72 8.98 9.86 -6.22
CA TYR A 72 10.39 9.80 -5.86
C TYR A 72 11.31 9.70 -7.10
N LYS A 73 11.01 8.75 -8.01
CA LYS A 73 11.81 8.54 -9.23
C LYS A 73 11.72 9.69 -10.21
N ASN A 74 10.54 10.28 -10.34
CA ASN A 74 10.32 11.45 -11.19
C ASN A 74 11.09 12.66 -10.66
N PHE A 75 11.02 12.91 -9.35
CA PHE A 75 11.77 13.99 -8.72
C PHE A 75 13.27 13.79 -8.85
N GLU A 76 13.80 12.59 -8.59
CA GLU A 76 15.23 12.30 -8.77
C GLU A 76 15.70 12.55 -10.21
N ARG A 77 14.92 12.11 -11.21
CA ARG A 77 15.23 12.34 -12.62
C ARG A 77 15.28 13.82 -12.96
N LYS A 78 14.30 14.60 -12.50
CA LYS A 78 14.22 16.04 -12.76
C LYS A 78 15.35 16.80 -12.07
N ARG A 79 15.64 16.46 -10.81
CA ARG A 79 16.77 17.01 -10.04
C ARG A 79 18.10 16.73 -10.72
N ALA A 80 18.30 15.53 -11.27
CA ALA A 80 19.54 15.20 -11.99
C ALA A 80 19.70 15.98 -13.31
N ALA A 81 18.60 16.42 -13.93
CA ALA A 81 18.61 17.13 -15.20
C ALA A 81 18.76 18.67 -15.07
N ARG A 82 18.50 19.25 -13.89
CA ARG A 82 18.45 20.71 -13.68
C ARG A 82 19.36 21.10 -12.50
N LYS A 83 20.18 22.16 -12.68
CA LYS A 83 21.08 22.65 -11.62
C LYS A 83 20.35 23.39 -10.49
N ASP A 84 19.33 24.18 -10.82
CA ASP A 84 18.57 25.00 -9.85
C ASP A 84 17.16 24.43 -9.65
N PHE A 85 17.10 23.18 -9.18
CA PHE A 85 15.84 22.46 -9.01
C PHE A 85 15.35 22.51 -7.56
N ASP A 86 14.48 23.46 -7.26
CA ASP A 86 13.88 23.58 -5.93
C ASP A 86 12.41 23.14 -5.91
N CYS A 87 11.93 22.72 -4.75
CA CYS A 87 10.54 22.32 -4.57
C CYS A 87 9.71 23.45 -3.93
N PRO A 88 8.50 23.74 -4.44
CA PRO A 88 7.56 24.63 -3.75
C PRO A 88 7.26 24.11 -2.33
N ALA A 89 7.37 24.96 -1.31
CA ALA A 89 7.16 24.54 0.08
C ALA A 89 5.76 24.00 0.35
N ILE A 90 4.75 24.42 -0.43
CA ILE A 90 3.39 23.87 -0.35
C ILE A 90 3.34 22.38 -0.67
N ILE A 91 4.11 21.93 -1.68
CA ILE A 91 4.20 20.51 -2.03
C ILE A 91 4.93 19.75 -0.93
N ALA A 92 6.04 20.30 -0.43
CA ALA A 92 6.75 19.74 0.72
C ALA A 92 5.85 19.55 1.95
N GLN A 93 5.06 20.58 2.27
CA GLN A 93 4.11 20.54 3.38
C GLN A 93 3.03 19.47 3.17
N GLN A 94 2.53 19.29 1.94
CA GLN A 94 1.57 18.23 1.64
C GLN A 94 2.17 16.82 1.84
N PHE A 95 3.42 16.61 1.46
CA PHE A 95 4.11 15.33 1.71
C PHE A 95 4.33 15.09 3.20
N GLN A 96 4.70 16.13 3.95
CA GLN A 96 4.79 16.04 5.41
C GLN A 96 3.44 15.72 6.05
N GLN A 97 2.34 16.33 5.58
CA GLN A 97 1.00 16.00 6.04
C GLN A 97 0.65 14.53 5.77
N PHE A 98 0.96 14.02 4.57
CA PHE A 98 0.81 12.60 4.25
C PHE A 98 1.55 11.71 5.26
N GLN A 99 2.82 12.02 5.54
CA GLN A 99 3.64 11.29 6.51
C GLN A 99 3.02 11.32 7.92
N VAL A 100 2.57 12.49 8.38
CA VAL A 100 1.94 12.68 9.69
C VAL A 100 0.65 11.85 9.82
N LEU A 101 -0.20 11.86 8.78
CA LEU A 101 -1.42 11.04 8.77
C LEU A 101 -1.11 9.55 8.88
N LEU A 102 -0.08 9.10 8.14
CA LEU A 102 0.32 7.71 8.15
C LEU A 102 0.92 7.28 9.49
N GLN A 103 1.76 8.14 10.09
CA GLN A 103 2.35 7.91 11.40
C GLN A 103 1.28 7.84 12.49
N ARG A 104 0.34 8.78 12.51
CA ARG A 104 -0.80 8.78 13.46
C ARG A 104 -1.64 7.51 13.33
N TYR A 105 -1.88 7.04 12.09
CA TYR A 105 -2.59 5.78 11.89
C TYR A 105 -1.84 4.60 12.52
N ILE A 106 -0.52 4.49 12.29
CA ILE A 106 0.30 3.42 12.86
C ILE A 106 0.26 3.42 14.39
N GLU A 107 0.28 4.61 15.00
CA GLU A 107 0.27 4.78 16.45
C GLU A 107 -1.09 4.47 17.08
N ASN A 108 -2.18 4.86 16.42
CA ASN A 108 -3.53 4.72 16.96
C ASN A 108 -4.17 3.35 16.69
N GLU A 109 -3.89 2.74 15.53
CA GLU A 109 -4.50 1.47 15.11
C GLU A 109 -4.45 0.35 16.16
N PRO A 110 -3.36 0.13 16.94
CA PRO A 110 -3.32 -0.92 17.96
C PRO A 110 -4.40 -0.78 19.05
N TYR A 111 -4.91 0.43 19.27
CA TYR A 111 -5.94 0.74 20.27
C TYR A 111 -7.36 0.70 19.69
N GLU A 112 -7.49 0.53 18.38
CA GLU A 112 -8.76 0.50 17.67
C GLU A 112 -9.38 -0.90 17.64
N GLN A 113 -10.71 -0.96 17.76
CA GLN A 113 -11.44 -2.22 17.69
C GLN A 113 -11.69 -2.65 16.24
N GLY A 114 -11.60 -3.96 15.98
CA GLY A 114 -11.94 -4.57 14.69
C GLY A 114 -10.73 -5.00 13.87
N ARG A 115 -10.99 -5.27 12.58
CA ARG A 115 -9.95 -5.66 11.63
C ARG A 115 -9.34 -4.42 10.97
N ARG A 116 -8.07 -4.51 10.55
CA ARG A 116 -7.34 -3.37 9.97
C ARG A 116 -8.08 -2.66 8.83
N PRO A 117 -8.74 -3.33 7.85
CA PRO A 117 -9.53 -2.63 6.84
C PRO A 117 -10.72 -1.84 7.40
N GLU A 118 -11.36 -2.32 8.47
CA GLU A 118 -12.46 -1.61 9.15
C GLU A 118 -11.95 -0.38 9.90
N VAL A 119 -10.82 -0.52 10.60
CA VAL A 119 -10.14 0.59 11.28
C VAL A 119 -9.75 1.65 10.26
N TYR A 120 -9.12 1.23 9.16
CA TYR A 120 -8.77 2.09 8.04
C TYR A 120 -9.99 2.85 7.50
N ALA A 121 -11.11 2.17 7.25
CA ALA A 121 -12.31 2.80 6.73
C ALA A 121 -12.84 3.91 7.66
N ARG A 122 -12.91 3.64 8.96
CA ARG A 122 -13.33 4.63 9.96
C ARG A 122 -12.36 5.80 10.05
N MET A 123 -11.06 5.52 10.07
CA MET A 123 -10.03 6.55 10.14
C MET A 123 -10.01 7.42 8.88
N ARG A 124 -10.28 6.85 7.71
CA ARG A 124 -10.37 7.60 6.44
C ARG A 124 -11.56 8.57 6.42
N LEU A 125 -12.65 8.28 7.14
CA LEU A 125 -13.75 9.25 7.31
C LEU A 125 -13.31 10.49 8.09
N LEU A 126 -12.46 10.32 9.10
CA LEU A 126 -11.94 11.41 9.93
C LEU A 126 -10.76 12.13 9.26
N ALA A 127 -9.97 11.39 8.48
CA ALA A 127 -8.82 11.88 7.74
C ALA A 127 -8.91 11.45 6.26
N PRO A 128 -9.67 12.18 5.41
CA PRO A 128 -9.90 11.81 4.01
C PRO A 128 -8.64 11.64 3.17
N LYS A 129 -7.54 12.31 3.56
CA LYS A 129 -6.24 12.24 2.90
C LYS A 129 -5.35 11.06 3.35
N LEU A 130 -5.82 10.21 4.27
CA LEU A 130 -5.06 9.04 4.71
C LEU A 130 -4.78 8.11 3.52
N LEU A 131 -3.51 7.72 3.36
CA LEU A 131 -2.99 6.97 2.20
C LEU A 131 -3.13 7.69 0.84
N LEU A 132 -3.48 8.98 0.80
CA LEU A 132 -3.49 9.75 -0.44
C LEU A 132 -2.15 10.49 -0.60
N VAL A 133 -1.37 10.05 -1.59
CA VAL A 133 -0.07 10.67 -1.89
C VAL A 133 -0.30 11.96 -2.66
N PRO A 134 0.31 13.09 -2.25
CA PRO A 134 0.23 14.33 -3.01
C PRO A 134 0.82 14.15 -4.41
N GLU A 135 0.20 14.79 -5.41
CA GLU A 135 0.77 14.84 -6.75
C GLU A 135 1.93 15.84 -6.77
N TYR A 136 3.11 15.40 -7.22
CA TYR A 136 4.17 16.35 -7.54
C TYR A 136 3.80 17.11 -8.83
N ARG A 137 3.49 18.40 -8.70
CA ARG A 137 3.28 19.31 -9.84
C ARG A 137 4.47 20.28 -9.91
N ASP A 138 5.20 20.26 -11.02
CA ASP A 138 6.12 21.36 -11.35
C ASP A 138 5.26 22.54 -11.79
N PHE A 139 5.31 23.65 -11.06
CA PHE A 139 4.56 24.86 -11.38
C PHE A 139 5.15 25.66 -12.56
N GLU A 140 5.96 25.05 -13.42
CA GLU A 140 6.62 25.80 -14.50
C GLU A 140 5.80 25.86 -15.80
N ASP A 141 4.73 25.07 -15.95
CA ASP A 141 3.92 25.09 -17.18
C ASP A 141 2.74 26.06 -17.17
N ASN A 142 2.34 26.60 -16.01
CA ASN A 142 1.21 27.52 -15.93
C ASN A 142 1.59 28.81 -15.20
N GLN A 143 1.99 29.77 -16.04
CA GLN A 143 1.86 31.21 -15.83
C GLN A 143 2.72 31.82 -14.72
N ARG A 144 3.51 32.79 -15.18
CA ARG A 144 3.98 33.91 -14.38
C ARG A 144 2.74 34.57 -13.78
N ASP A 145 2.40 34.22 -12.55
CA ASP A 145 1.55 35.07 -11.73
C ASP A 145 1.96 34.97 -10.26
N GLU A 146 2.51 36.10 -9.84
CA GLU A 146 2.54 36.68 -8.50
C GLU A 146 2.30 35.74 -7.30
N GLY A 147 3.42 35.33 -6.71
CA GLY A 147 3.42 34.86 -5.34
C GLY A 147 4.78 34.29 -4.98
N PHE A 148 5.52 34.99 -4.13
CA PHE A 148 6.68 34.49 -3.41
C PHE A 148 6.30 33.25 -2.57
N GLY A 149 6.05 32.12 -3.23
CA GLY A 149 5.91 30.84 -2.54
C GLY A 149 7.28 30.47 -2.00
N SER A 150 7.40 30.36 -0.67
CA SER A 150 8.60 29.81 -0.03
C SER A 150 9.00 28.53 -0.77
N ARG A 151 10.27 28.40 -1.12
CA ARG A 151 10.83 27.19 -1.73
C ARG A 151 11.70 26.47 -0.72
N ILE A 152 11.85 25.16 -0.90
CA ILE A 152 12.83 24.38 -0.15
C ILE A 152 13.81 23.75 -1.13
N SER A 153 15.04 23.54 -0.67
CA SER A 153 16.07 22.90 -1.47
C SER A 153 15.64 21.51 -1.96
N ALA A 154 16.12 21.11 -3.13
CA ALA A 154 15.90 19.77 -3.67
C ALA A 154 16.26 18.66 -2.68
N ASP A 155 17.36 18.84 -1.97
CA ASP A 155 17.87 17.86 -1.01
C ASP A 155 16.97 17.76 0.22
N SER A 156 16.46 18.90 0.72
CA SER A 156 15.46 18.90 1.80
C SER A 156 14.18 18.18 1.39
N PHE A 157 13.70 18.41 0.18
CA PHE A 157 12.49 17.73 -0.30
C PHE A 157 12.72 16.23 -0.55
N LEU A 158 13.91 15.84 -1.01
CA LEU A 158 14.26 14.43 -1.14
C LEU A 158 14.15 13.70 0.21
N VAL A 159 14.70 14.28 1.27
CA VAL A 159 14.61 13.71 2.62
C VAL A 159 13.15 13.52 3.05
N ILE A 160 12.28 14.49 2.76
CA ILE A 160 10.83 14.38 3.06
C ILE A 160 10.20 13.19 2.32
N MET A 161 10.55 12.96 1.05
CA MET A 161 10.04 11.81 0.30
C MET A 161 10.60 10.48 0.80
N GLU A 162 11.89 10.42 1.12
CA GLU A 162 12.54 9.24 1.71
C GLU A 162 11.88 8.85 3.04
N ASP A 163 11.63 9.84 3.90
CA ASP A 163 10.92 9.67 5.16
C ASP A 163 9.48 9.19 4.95
N GLY A 164 8.76 9.75 3.97
CA GLY A 164 7.44 9.30 3.58
C GLY A 164 7.41 7.82 3.16
N ILE A 165 8.38 7.39 2.34
CA ILE A 165 8.53 5.99 1.93
C ILE A 165 8.89 5.09 3.12
N GLN A 166 9.76 5.55 4.01
CA GLN A 166 10.14 4.81 5.20
C GLN A 166 8.96 4.66 6.18
N THR A 167 8.13 5.68 6.36
CA THR A 167 6.88 5.60 7.15
C THR A 167 5.89 4.65 6.49
N PHE A 168 5.76 4.65 5.16
CA PHE A 168 4.93 3.68 4.45
C PHE A 168 5.41 2.24 4.61
N MET A 169 6.73 2.01 4.59
CA MET A 169 7.28 0.69 4.92
C MET A 169 6.94 0.27 6.37
N ASN A 170 6.93 1.22 7.32
CA ASN A 170 6.53 0.93 8.70
C ASN A 170 5.02 0.60 8.80
N PHE A 171 4.17 1.31 8.06
CA PHE A 171 2.77 0.99 7.90
C PHE A 171 2.56 -0.46 7.41
N LEU A 172 3.28 -0.89 6.36
CA LEU A 172 3.23 -2.27 5.84
C LEU A 172 3.84 -3.33 6.78
N LYS A 173 4.73 -2.93 7.69
CA LYS A 173 5.26 -3.82 8.74
C LYS A 173 4.25 -4.01 9.87
N ALA A 174 3.43 -2.99 10.16
CA ALA A 174 2.35 -3.06 11.13
C ALA A 174 1.18 -3.93 10.62
N ASP A 175 0.95 -3.98 9.29
CA ASP A 175 -0.05 -4.85 8.66
C ASP A 175 0.41 -6.33 8.72
N LYS A 176 0.08 -6.98 9.84
CA LYS A 176 0.40 -8.38 10.13
C LYS A 176 -0.87 -9.22 10.16
N GLU A 177 -0.75 -10.44 9.66
CA GLU A 177 -1.79 -11.46 9.81
C GLU A 177 -1.85 -11.91 11.27
N LYS A 178 -3.04 -11.88 11.88
CA LYS A 178 -3.22 -12.31 13.27
C LYS A 178 -3.16 -13.85 13.35
N PRO A 179 -2.57 -14.47 14.39
CA PRO A 179 -2.43 -15.93 14.47
C PRO A 179 -3.73 -16.71 14.28
N TYR A 180 -4.85 -16.21 14.79
CA TYR A 180 -6.16 -16.86 14.61
C TYR A 180 -6.63 -16.87 13.14
N GLN A 181 -6.24 -15.88 12.33
CA GLN A 181 -6.58 -15.82 10.90
C GLN A 181 -5.83 -16.90 10.13
N ILE A 182 -4.55 -17.08 10.47
CA ILE A 182 -3.70 -18.17 9.95
C ILE A 182 -4.35 -19.52 10.29
N ILE A 183 -4.67 -19.77 11.56
CA ILE A 183 -5.32 -21.01 12.02
C ILE A 183 -6.64 -21.23 11.27
N LYS A 184 -7.49 -20.20 11.16
CA LYS A 184 -8.75 -20.29 10.43
C LYS A 184 -8.57 -20.64 8.95
N ALA A 185 -7.52 -20.13 8.29
CA ALA A 185 -7.20 -20.45 6.90
C ALA A 185 -6.74 -21.92 6.74
N PHE A 186 -6.05 -22.48 7.74
CA PHE A 186 -5.63 -23.89 7.74
C PHE A 186 -6.80 -24.87 7.96
N PHE A 187 -7.76 -24.53 8.85
CA PHE A 187 -8.88 -25.41 9.20
C PHE A 187 -10.19 -25.11 8.45
N GLY A 188 -10.26 -24.02 7.68
CA GLY A 188 -11.42 -23.67 6.89
C GLY A 188 -11.67 -24.67 5.74
N ARG A 189 -12.94 -24.98 5.46
CA ARG A 189 -13.29 -25.67 4.19
C ARG A 189 -12.71 -24.87 3.03
N LYS A 190 -12.00 -25.55 2.11
CA LYS A 190 -11.53 -24.97 0.85
C LYS A 190 -12.73 -24.35 0.13
N ARG A 191 -12.91 -23.03 0.26
CA ARG A 191 -13.79 -22.30 -0.65
C ARG A 191 -13.18 -22.45 -2.04
N ARG A 192 -13.99 -22.73 -3.06
CA ARG A 192 -13.56 -22.60 -4.46
C ARG A 192 -13.22 -21.12 -4.66
N GLY A 193 -11.96 -20.74 -4.45
CA GLY A 193 -11.43 -19.49 -4.98
C GLY A 193 -11.35 -19.59 -6.50
N SER A 194 -11.30 -18.45 -7.17
CA SER A 194 -11.02 -18.37 -8.60
C SER A 194 -9.64 -18.94 -8.95
N VAL A 195 -8.67 -18.82 -8.03
CA VAL A 195 -7.26 -19.17 -8.25
C VAL A 195 -6.84 -20.46 -7.53
N ASP A 196 -5.97 -21.24 -8.16
CA ASP A 196 -5.36 -22.43 -7.57
C ASP A 196 -4.58 -22.08 -6.27
N PRO A 197 -4.97 -22.65 -5.11
CA PRO A 197 -4.26 -22.44 -3.85
C PRO A 197 -2.78 -22.83 -3.88
N SER A 198 -2.40 -23.82 -4.71
CA SER A 198 -1.01 -24.27 -4.83
C SER A 198 -0.12 -23.18 -5.44
N LEU A 199 -0.63 -22.48 -6.45
CA LEU A 199 0.03 -21.38 -7.13
C LEU A 199 0.18 -20.16 -6.21
N VAL A 200 -0.85 -19.82 -5.44
CA VAL A 200 -0.76 -18.76 -4.41
C VAL A 200 0.33 -19.08 -3.39
N GLN A 201 0.43 -20.33 -2.94
CA GLN A 201 1.45 -20.75 -1.98
C GLN A 201 2.86 -20.71 -2.59
N LEU A 202 3.01 -21.05 -3.86
CA LEU A 202 4.27 -20.89 -4.59
C LEU A 202 4.69 -19.42 -4.64
N MET A 203 3.77 -18.50 -4.98
CA MET A 203 4.05 -17.07 -5.03
C MET A 203 4.44 -16.51 -3.65
N LYS A 204 3.79 -16.96 -2.57
CA LYS A 204 4.21 -16.62 -1.19
C LYS A 204 5.64 -17.07 -0.90
N LYS A 205 6.02 -18.29 -1.28
CA LYS A 205 7.40 -18.80 -1.11
C LYS A 205 8.42 -17.98 -1.91
N VAL A 206 8.10 -17.66 -3.16
CA VAL A 206 8.96 -16.82 -4.02
C VAL A 206 9.14 -15.43 -3.41
N ASN A 207 8.06 -14.79 -2.96
CA ASN A 207 8.10 -13.49 -2.29
C ASN A 207 9.02 -13.50 -1.06
N VAL A 208 8.85 -14.50 -0.18
CA VAL A 208 9.69 -14.68 1.02
C VAL A 208 11.16 -14.86 0.63
N LYS A 209 11.45 -15.72 -0.36
CA LYS A 209 12.82 -15.94 -0.84
C LYS A 209 13.48 -14.66 -1.35
N LYS A 210 12.76 -13.86 -2.16
CA LYS A 210 13.26 -12.57 -2.66
C LYS A 210 13.51 -11.59 -1.51
N LYS A 211 12.61 -11.53 -0.54
CA LYS A 211 12.72 -10.67 0.64
C LYS A 211 13.94 -11.04 1.49
N THR A 212 14.20 -12.33 1.70
CA THR A 212 15.39 -12.80 2.44
C THR A 212 16.66 -12.35 1.74
N LYS A 213 16.78 -12.64 0.43
CA LYS A 213 17.94 -12.20 -0.37
C LYS A 213 18.18 -10.69 -0.30
N LEU A 214 17.11 -9.89 -0.36
CA LEU A 214 17.22 -8.43 -0.31
C LEU A 214 17.63 -7.91 1.08
N ASN A 215 17.21 -8.58 2.15
CA ASN A 215 17.70 -8.27 3.50
C ASN A 215 19.17 -8.64 3.68
N ASP A 216 19.61 -9.75 3.11
CA ASP A 216 21.02 -10.16 3.14
C ASP A 216 21.89 -9.18 2.35
N LEU A 217 21.42 -8.73 1.18
CA LEU A 217 22.06 -7.66 0.41
C LEU A 217 22.17 -6.36 1.22
N ARG A 218 21.07 -5.95 1.88
CA ARG A 218 21.06 -4.77 2.76
C ARG A 218 22.09 -4.87 3.88
N ARG A 219 22.25 -6.06 4.48
CA ARG A 219 23.24 -6.31 5.54
C ARG A 219 24.67 -6.20 5.00
N ALA A 220 24.95 -6.80 3.85
CA ALA A 220 26.26 -6.71 3.20
C ALA A 220 26.64 -5.25 2.85
N HIS A 221 25.68 -4.46 2.41
CA HIS A 221 25.91 -3.06 2.02
C HIS A 221 26.19 -2.12 3.21
N LYS A 222 25.81 -2.51 4.44
CA LYS A 222 26.16 -1.72 5.64
C LYS A 222 27.67 -1.60 5.83
N CYS A 223 28.45 -2.56 5.33
CA CYS A 223 29.90 -2.62 5.43
C CYS A 223 30.65 -1.76 4.39
N ILE A 224 29.95 -1.09 3.48
CA ILE A 224 30.56 -0.28 2.41
C ILE A 224 30.94 1.13 2.93
N ARG A 225 32.17 1.59 2.62
CA ARG A 225 32.73 2.89 3.07
C ARG A 225 32.25 4.12 2.26
N LYS A 226 31.74 3.97 1.03
CA LYS A 226 31.35 5.11 0.16
C LYS A 226 29.94 5.66 0.49
N ARG A 227 29.87 6.79 1.20
CA ARG A 227 28.63 7.36 1.78
C ARG A 227 27.53 7.71 0.76
N LYS A 228 27.82 8.37 -0.37
CA LYS A 228 26.80 8.78 -1.35
C LYS A 228 26.18 7.61 -2.12
N LEU A 229 27.02 6.72 -2.67
CA LEU A 229 26.56 5.50 -3.35
C LEU A 229 25.76 4.60 -2.41
N LYS A 230 26.11 4.61 -1.11
CA LYS A 230 25.40 3.87 -0.07
C LYS A 230 23.96 4.35 0.11
N VAL A 231 23.70 5.66 0.19
CA VAL A 231 22.34 6.20 0.35
C VAL A 231 21.43 5.81 -0.81
N VAL A 232 21.87 6.02 -2.06
CA VAL A 232 21.08 5.66 -3.25
C VAL A 232 20.79 4.15 -3.28
N LYS A 233 21.81 3.30 -3.05
CA LYS A 233 21.62 1.85 -3.00
C LYS A 233 20.71 1.41 -1.85
N GLU A 234 20.82 2.05 -0.68
CA GLU A 234 19.94 1.77 0.46
C GLU A 234 18.48 2.09 0.15
N MET A 235 18.24 3.17 -0.60
CA MET A 235 16.90 3.56 -1.02
C MET A 235 16.31 2.58 -2.04
N GLU A 236 17.07 2.17 -3.07
CA GLU A 236 16.62 1.13 -4.01
C GLU A 236 16.25 -0.18 -3.28
N ILE A 237 17.05 -0.57 -2.29
CA ILE A 237 16.79 -1.74 -1.47
C ILE A 237 15.52 -1.55 -0.63
N LEU A 238 15.33 -0.38 0.00
CA LEU A 238 14.12 -0.06 0.74
C LEU A 238 12.88 -0.17 -0.16
N MET A 239 12.91 0.45 -1.34
CA MET A 239 11.81 0.39 -2.30
C MET A 239 11.54 -1.05 -2.75
N GLY A 240 12.59 -1.84 -3.00
CA GLY A 240 12.47 -3.27 -3.31
C GLY A 240 11.79 -4.08 -2.20
N LEU A 241 12.08 -3.76 -0.94
CA LEU A 241 11.41 -4.37 0.21
C LEU A 241 9.95 -3.95 0.31
N VAL A 242 9.62 -2.71 -0.09
CA VAL A 242 8.24 -2.22 -0.14
C VAL A 242 7.44 -2.95 -1.22
N ASP A 243 7.95 -3.12 -2.45
CA ASP A 243 7.28 -3.93 -3.50
C ASP A 243 6.90 -5.31 -2.95
N LEU A 244 7.86 -6.00 -2.34
CA LEU A 244 7.65 -7.35 -1.83
C LEU A 244 6.64 -7.36 -0.67
N LYS A 245 6.59 -6.29 0.14
CA LYS A 245 5.60 -6.14 1.21
C LYS A 245 4.19 -5.86 0.69
N VAL A 246 4.05 -5.06 -0.36
CA VAL A 246 2.77 -4.83 -1.03
C VAL A 246 2.26 -6.14 -1.64
N VAL A 247 3.09 -6.85 -2.40
CA VAL A 247 2.72 -8.19 -2.94
C VAL A 247 2.34 -9.16 -1.82
N SER A 248 3.09 -9.17 -0.72
CA SER A 248 2.77 -10.00 0.44
C SER A 248 1.40 -9.66 1.03
N ARG A 249 0.93 -8.41 0.96
CA ARG A 249 -0.41 -8.00 1.41
C ARG A 249 -1.50 -8.44 0.45
N VAL A 250 -1.27 -8.32 -0.87
CA VAL A 250 -2.20 -8.79 -1.90
C VAL A 250 -2.42 -10.30 -1.79
N LEU A 251 -1.36 -11.08 -1.64
CA LEU A 251 -1.44 -12.55 -1.46
C LEU A 251 -2.14 -13.00 -0.16
N ARG A 252 -2.51 -12.07 0.73
CA ARG A 252 -3.30 -12.34 1.96
C ARG A 252 -4.79 -12.02 1.80
N ILE A 253 -5.22 -11.44 0.68
CA ILE A 253 -6.65 -11.23 0.42
C ILE A 253 -7.35 -12.59 0.34
N SER A 254 -8.56 -12.67 0.88
CA SER A 254 -9.33 -13.92 0.93
C SER A 254 -9.96 -14.34 -0.40
N ASP A 255 -10.20 -13.39 -1.30
CA ASP A 255 -10.81 -13.61 -2.62
C ASP A 255 -9.91 -12.94 -3.68
N LEU A 256 -8.82 -13.63 -4.02
CA LEU A 256 -7.78 -13.14 -4.93
C LEU A 256 -8.16 -13.52 -6.37
N SER A 257 -8.23 -12.55 -7.29
CA SER A 257 -8.49 -12.83 -8.71
C SER A 257 -7.24 -13.32 -9.47
N GLU A 258 -7.43 -13.92 -10.65
CA GLU A 258 -6.33 -14.35 -11.52
C GLU A 258 -5.49 -13.14 -11.97
N GLU A 259 -6.13 -12.03 -12.31
CA GLU A 259 -5.45 -10.78 -12.68
C GLU A 259 -4.59 -10.24 -11.54
N GLN A 260 -5.09 -10.27 -10.30
CA GLN A 260 -4.34 -9.86 -9.12
C GLN A 260 -3.15 -10.78 -8.83
N LEU A 261 -3.29 -12.08 -9.11
CA LEU A 261 -2.18 -13.02 -8.99
C LEU A 261 -1.11 -12.77 -10.06
N HIS A 262 -1.52 -12.55 -11.32
CA HIS A 262 -0.60 -12.18 -12.40
C HIS A 262 0.12 -10.87 -12.07
N TRP A 263 -0.60 -9.87 -11.53
CA TRP A 263 0.00 -8.63 -11.04
C TRP A 263 1.05 -8.90 -9.96
N CYS A 264 0.81 -9.83 -9.03
CA CYS A 264 1.80 -10.20 -8.01
C CYS A 264 3.08 -10.78 -8.63
N GLU A 265 2.93 -11.65 -9.63
CA GLU A 265 4.04 -12.23 -10.36
C GLU A 265 4.85 -11.16 -11.09
N GLU A 266 4.17 -10.32 -11.88
CA GLU A 266 4.80 -9.23 -12.62
C GLU A 266 5.51 -8.26 -11.67
N LYS A 267 4.84 -7.83 -10.59
CA LYS A 267 5.42 -6.92 -9.59
C LYS A 267 6.66 -7.51 -8.94
N MET A 268 6.65 -8.80 -8.61
CA MET A 268 7.85 -9.48 -8.11
C MET A 268 8.93 -9.58 -9.17
N SER A 269 8.59 -9.78 -10.45
CA SER A 269 9.56 -9.90 -11.55
C SER A 269 10.40 -8.64 -11.75
N LYS A 270 9.88 -7.47 -11.36
CA LYS A 270 10.55 -6.16 -11.36
C LYS A 270 11.64 -6.02 -10.29
N VAL A 271 11.72 -6.94 -9.32
CA VAL A 271 12.78 -6.99 -8.30
C VAL A 271 13.68 -8.20 -8.55
N ARG A 272 14.86 -7.96 -9.12
CA ARG A 272 15.85 -8.99 -9.46
C ARG A 272 17.15 -8.75 -8.71
N ILE A 273 17.82 -9.84 -8.33
CA ILE A 273 19.18 -9.79 -7.77
C ILE A 273 20.04 -10.62 -8.71
N LEU A 274 20.91 -9.94 -9.45
CA LEU A 274 21.84 -10.54 -10.41
C LEU A 274 23.25 -10.22 -9.94
N GLU A 275 24.10 -11.25 -9.85
CA GLU A 275 25.52 -11.10 -9.47
C GLU A 275 25.74 -10.36 -8.14
N GLY A 276 24.78 -10.44 -7.22
CA GLY A 276 24.85 -9.75 -5.93
C GLY A 276 24.49 -8.26 -5.99
N GLU A 277 23.98 -7.75 -7.10
CA GLU A 277 23.45 -6.39 -7.23
C GLU A 277 21.93 -6.40 -7.46
N LEU A 278 21.25 -5.39 -6.93
CA LEU A 278 19.80 -5.20 -7.10
C LEU A 278 19.52 -4.52 -8.44
N GLN A 279 18.69 -5.17 -9.26
CA GLN A 279 18.05 -4.55 -10.43
C GLN A 279 16.56 -4.40 -10.16
N ARG A 280 16.13 -3.15 -10.04
CA ARG A 280 14.74 -2.77 -9.78
C ARG A 280 14.19 -2.01 -10.99
N ASP A 281 13.15 -2.54 -11.61
CA ASP A 281 12.36 -1.77 -12.57
C ASP A 281 11.39 -0.86 -11.81
N SER A 282 11.47 0.44 -12.11
CA SER A 282 10.68 1.49 -11.46
C SER A 282 9.42 1.89 -12.24
N SER A 283 9.15 1.24 -13.37
CA SER A 283 7.95 1.49 -14.18
C SER A 283 6.68 1.22 -13.35
N PRO A 284 5.70 2.16 -13.34
CA PRO A 284 4.45 1.97 -12.63
C PRO A 284 3.75 0.68 -13.07
N LEU A 285 3.12 -0.02 -12.13
CA LEU A 285 2.27 -1.17 -12.42
C LEU A 285 0.90 -1.00 -11.76
N PHE A 286 -0.12 -0.73 -12.57
CA PHE A 286 -1.48 -0.54 -12.08
C PHE A 286 -2.06 -1.82 -11.50
N PHE A 287 -2.67 -1.71 -10.33
CA PHE A 287 -3.31 -2.84 -9.65
C PHE A 287 -4.72 -3.08 -10.21
N PRO A 288 -5.09 -4.34 -10.56
CA PRO A 288 -6.43 -4.66 -11.02
C PRO A 288 -7.43 -4.65 -9.85
N VAL A 289 -8.42 -3.75 -9.94
CA VAL A 289 -9.42 -3.50 -8.88
C VAL A 289 -10.67 -4.38 -9.03
N HIS A 290 -10.76 -5.17 -10.11
CA HIS A 290 -11.93 -5.99 -10.47
C HIS A 290 -11.55 -7.46 -10.65
#